data_AF-A0A949HQU5-F1
#
_entry.id   AF-A0A949HQU5-F1
#
_cell.length_a   1.000
_cell.length_b   1.000
_cell.length_c   1.000
_cell.angle_alpha   90.00
_cell.angle_beta   90.00
_cell.angle_gamma   90.00
#
_symmetry.space_group_name_H-M   'P 1'
#
loop_
_entity.id
_entity.type
_entity.pdbx_description
1 polymer ?
#
loop_
_entity_poly.entity_id
_entity_poly.type
_entity_poly.pdbx_seq_one_letter_code
_entity_poly.pdbx_strand_id
1 'polypeptide(L)'
;MDSNQDSDFVSGIGKIQKDYSEYLEKRRQMFQEYQTVLSTLKDTEFEIQKIQSEAVKQQLSALQSALQALDYEHRALGFLQDYNATTRPGGLPADGLMYNPVHRFIERKAKAELSVAKHEIELQQLTSSQRAVFQRRVETIQKGQLLHQNWGQWHADWHKFIERYWPHSDPERRFTQAEIEARLEILAKADPQDFAATITTALLLERLGKYELALEAIDNALIVKHSLQVTAQLAKVSILYSLKKNKEAKLLMLSITKSQSLSQQTQLHPIDRWLKARIAASQNQYSQSESEWKALVNVKPMELEARRALALLSFVRASKSLIEGKRAIKEAQMAMDLDPRADWFSHFVLAAAMHSAGQDDQALGELLESHKTAVAENLELCDRLRKHIENEEPFAWDFVRGYSR
;
A
#
# COMPACT_ATOMS: atom_id res chain seq x y z
N MET A 1 -26.68 4.62 18.33
CA MET A 1 -25.52 5.44 17.92
C MET A 1 -24.85 4.91 16.65
N ASP A 2 -25.36 3.81 16.08
CA ASP A 2 -24.75 3.09 14.95
C ASP A 2 -24.77 3.82 13.61
N SER A 3 -25.73 4.74 13.39
CA SER A 3 -25.85 5.43 12.09
C SER A 3 -24.71 6.40 11.76
N ASN A 4 -23.95 6.89 12.75
CA ASN A 4 -22.86 7.85 12.52
C ASN A 4 -21.53 7.17 12.20
N GLN A 5 -21.24 6.00 12.77
CA GLN A 5 -19.99 5.28 12.48
C GLN A 5 -20.03 4.62 11.11
N ASP A 6 -21.16 4.02 10.72
CA ASP A 6 -21.35 3.48 9.37
C ASP A 6 -21.23 4.57 8.29
N SER A 7 -21.80 5.74 8.56
CA SER A 7 -21.67 6.95 7.73
C SER A 7 -20.20 7.36 7.52
N ASP A 8 -19.41 7.38 8.59
CA ASP A 8 -18.02 7.87 8.56
C ASP A 8 -17.08 6.90 7.81
N PHE A 9 -17.28 5.58 7.91
CA PHE A 9 -16.47 4.61 7.16
C PHE A 9 -16.86 4.49 5.69
N VAL A 10 -18.16 4.54 5.38
CA VAL A 10 -18.68 4.58 4.00
C VAL A 10 -18.12 5.81 3.28
N SER A 11 -18.10 6.96 3.97
CA SER A 11 -17.45 8.19 3.51
C SER A 11 -15.94 8.01 3.32
N GLY A 12 -15.27 7.27 4.22
CA GLY A 12 -13.84 6.98 4.16
C GLY A 12 -13.40 6.26 2.88
N ILE A 13 -13.97 5.10 2.57
CA ILE A 13 -13.61 4.32 1.37
C ILE A 13 -13.99 5.09 0.10
N GLY A 14 -15.17 5.71 0.07
CA GLY A 14 -15.61 6.51 -1.07
C GLY A 14 -14.67 7.68 -1.35
N LYS A 15 -14.13 8.33 -0.31
CA LYS A 15 -13.11 9.37 -0.47
C LYS A 15 -11.81 8.81 -1.03
N ILE A 16 -11.35 7.63 -0.59
CA ILE A 16 -10.14 7.01 -1.15
C ILE A 16 -10.31 6.72 -2.65
N GLN A 17 -11.44 6.15 -3.05
CA GLN A 17 -11.75 5.88 -4.47
C GLN A 17 -11.84 7.16 -5.31
N LYS A 18 -12.44 8.22 -4.76
CA LYS A 18 -12.47 9.54 -5.41
C LYS A 18 -11.06 10.10 -5.60
N ASP A 19 -10.25 10.11 -4.54
CA ASP A 19 -8.87 10.57 -4.61
C ASP A 19 -8.03 9.73 -5.60
N TYR A 20 -8.29 8.43 -5.68
CA TYR A 20 -7.66 7.53 -6.66
C TYR A 20 -8.09 7.85 -8.10
N SER A 21 -9.36 8.19 -8.31
CA SER A 21 -9.87 8.63 -9.62
C SER A 21 -9.22 9.96 -10.04
N GLU A 22 -9.09 10.91 -9.12
CA GLU A 22 -8.37 12.17 -9.35
C GLU A 22 -6.88 11.93 -9.60
N TYR A 23 -6.30 10.95 -8.93
CA TYR A 23 -4.91 10.51 -9.16
C TYR A 23 -4.72 9.95 -10.58
N LEU A 24 -5.65 9.14 -11.09
CA LEU A 24 -5.62 8.66 -12.48
C LEU A 24 -5.84 9.80 -13.49
N GLU A 25 -6.71 10.77 -13.17
CA GLU A 25 -6.92 11.92 -14.02
C GLU A 25 -5.66 12.80 -14.14
N LYS A 26 -4.95 13.01 -13.02
CA LYS A 26 -3.64 13.70 -13.02
C LYS A 26 -2.64 13.01 -13.94
N ARG A 27 -2.62 11.68 -13.98
CA ARG A 27 -1.77 10.91 -14.92
C ARG A 27 -2.10 11.27 -16.37
N ARG A 28 -3.39 11.30 -16.72
CA ARG A 28 -3.84 11.64 -18.09
C ARG A 28 -3.45 13.06 -18.47
N GLN A 29 -3.65 14.02 -17.57
CA GLN A 29 -3.29 15.43 -17.78
C GLN A 29 -1.77 15.60 -17.96
N MET A 30 -0.96 15.01 -17.08
CA MET A 30 0.49 15.05 -17.20
C MET A 30 0.98 14.44 -18.52
N PHE A 31 0.35 13.38 -19.00
CA PHE A 31 0.70 12.78 -20.29
C PHE A 31 0.41 13.71 -21.47
N GLN A 32 -0.74 14.40 -21.47
CA GLN A 32 -1.08 15.39 -22.50
C GLN A 32 -0.14 16.61 -22.47
N GLU A 33 0.23 17.07 -21.27
CA GLU A 33 1.24 18.11 -21.10
C GLU A 33 2.59 17.67 -21.66
N TYR A 34 2.96 16.40 -21.45
CA TYR A 34 4.20 15.82 -21.97
C TYR A 34 4.28 15.86 -23.49
N GLN A 35 3.18 15.49 -24.16
CA GLN A 35 3.05 15.56 -25.62
C GLN A 35 3.20 17.01 -26.12
N THR A 36 2.58 17.95 -25.42
CA THR A 36 2.65 19.39 -25.77
C THR A 36 4.06 19.94 -25.61
N VAL A 37 4.75 19.59 -24.52
CA VAL A 37 6.15 19.94 -24.27
C VAL A 37 7.04 19.38 -25.38
N LEU A 38 6.90 18.11 -25.73
CA LEU A 38 7.70 17.49 -26.80
C LEU A 38 7.44 18.10 -28.17
N SER A 39 6.19 18.40 -28.52
CA SER A 39 5.87 19.09 -29.77
C SER A 39 6.56 20.45 -29.83
N THR A 40 6.39 21.26 -28.77
CA THR A 40 6.97 22.60 -28.71
C THR A 40 8.50 22.57 -28.76
N LEU A 41 9.11 21.55 -28.16
CA LEU A 41 10.55 21.36 -28.21
C LEU A 41 11.04 20.98 -29.62
N LYS A 42 10.31 20.13 -30.35
CA LYS A 42 10.61 19.81 -31.76
C LYS A 42 10.47 21.03 -32.66
N ASP A 43 9.42 21.82 -32.46
CA ASP A 43 9.18 23.04 -33.24
C ASP A 43 10.31 24.06 -33.02
N THR A 44 10.66 24.32 -31.75
CA THR A 44 11.75 25.25 -31.42
C THR A 44 13.13 24.73 -31.84
N GLU A 45 13.36 23.41 -31.86
CA GLU A 45 14.58 22.80 -32.42
C GLU A 45 14.77 23.15 -33.90
N PHE A 46 13.72 22.99 -34.69
CA PHE A 46 13.75 23.30 -36.12
C PHE A 46 14.01 24.79 -36.39
N GLU A 47 13.40 25.67 -35.59
CA GLU A 47 13.62 27.12 -35.69
C GLU A 47 15.05 27.52 -35.29
N ILE A 48 15.60 26.85 -34.27
CA ILE A 48 16.96 27.08 -33.78
C ILE A 48 18.02 26.59 -34.76
N GLN A 49 17.82 25.44 -35.42
CA GLN A 49 18.78 24.93 -36.40
C GLN A 49 18.98 25.88 -37.59
N LYS A 50 18.00 26.75 -37.85
CA LYS A 50 18.09 27.82 -38.87
C LYS A 50 18.92 29.03 -38.41
N ILE A 51 19.26 29.13 -37.12
CA ILE A 51 20.11 30.20 -36.59
C ILE A 51 21.57 29.91 -36.97
N GLN A 52 22.22 30.86 -37.65
CA GLN A 52 23.60 30.69 -38.13
C GLN A 52 24.67 30.86 -37.05
N SER A 53 24.32 31.36 -35.85
CA SER A 53 25.28 31.61 -34.76
C SER A 53 25.80 30.31 -34.13
N GLU A 54 27.12 30.11 -34.20
CA GLU A 54 27.83 28.93 -33.70
C GLU A 54 27.85 28.83 -32.16
N ALA A 55 27.91 29.97 -31.47
CA ALA A 55 27.81 30.05 -30.01
C ALA A 55 26.41 29.59 -29.51
N VAL A 56 25.37 30.01 -30.23
CA VAL A 56 23.98 29.61 -29.96
C VAL A 56 23.79 28.12 -30.24
N LYS A 57 24.40 27.58 -31.30
CA LYS A 57 24.43 26.12 -31.56
C LYS A 57 25.13 25.34 -30.45
N GLN A 58 26.25 25.82 -29.90
CA GLN A 58 26.94 25.15 -28.79
C GLN A 58 26.10 25.11 -27.52
N GLN A 59 25.52 26.26 -27.11
CA GLN A 59 24.59 26.32 -25.96
C GLN A 59 23.35 25.42 -26.18
N LEU A 60 22.91 25.23 -27.42
CA LEU A 60 21.74 24.41 -27.74
C LEU A 60 22.02 22.91 -27.83
N SER A 61 23.22 22.51 -28.23
CA SER A 61 23.65 21.09 -28.13
C SER A 61 23.68 20.62 -26.67
N ALA A 62 23.98 21.53 -25.75
CA ALA A 62 23.88 21.31 -24.31
C ALA A 62 22.40 21.03 -23.91
N LEU A 63 21.47 21.86 -24.38
CA LEU A 63 20.03 21.65 -24.13
C LEU A 63 19.43 20.40 -24.80
N GLN A 64 20.11 19.80 -25.78
CA GLN A 64 19.68 18.57 -26.45
C GLN A 64 19.71 17.34 -25.52
N SER A 65 20.57 17.35 -24.50
CA SER A 65 20.59 16.37 -23.42
C SER A 65 19.23 16.28 -22.72
N ALA A 66 18.62 17.44 -22.43
CA ALA A 66 17.32 17.53 -21.76
C ALA A 66 16.19 16.90 -22.60
N LEU A 67 16.26 17.04 -23.92
CA LEU A 67 15.30 16.45 -24.84
C LEU A 67 15.34 14.93 -24.84
N GLN A 68 16.55 14.35 -24.80
CA GLN A 68 16.71 12.90 -24.78
C GLN A 68 16.15 12.30 -23.50
N ALA A 69 16.28 12.98 -22.36
CA ALA A 69 15.62 12.56 -21.12
C ALA A 69 14.09 12.63 -21.24
N LEU A 70 13.54 13.75 -21.72
CA LEU A 70 12.09 13.91 -21.86
C LEU A 70 11.49 12.92 -22.88
N ASP A 71 12.13 12.72 -24.04
CA ASP A 71 11.65 11.78 -25.07
C ASP A 71 11.74 10.32 -24.62
N TYR A 72 12.78 9.95 -23.84
CA TYR A 72 12.87 8.64 -23.23
C TYR A 72 11.71 8.39 -22.26
N GLU A 73 11.41 9.37 -21.39
CA GLU A 73 10.28 9.26 -20.48
C GLU A 73 8.97 9.17 -21.24
N HIS A 74 8.68 10.06 -22.17
CA HIS A 74 7.46 9.98 -22.98
C HIS A 74 7.30 8.64 -23.69
N ARG A 75 8.38 8.05 -24.24
CA ARG A 75 8.30 6.71 -24.83
C ARG A 75 7.95 5.66 -23.78
N ALA A 76 8.60 5.72 -22.62
CA ALA A 76 8.28 4.82 -21.52
C ALA A 76 6.84 5.02 -21.02
N LEU A 77 6.31 6.25 -21.08
CA LEU A 77 4.91 6.58 -20.80
C LEU A 77 3.93 6.09 -21.87
N GLY A 78 4.30 6.20 -23.16
CA GLY A 78 3.51 5.72 -24.29
C GLY A 78 3.35 4.19 -24.26
N PHE A 79 4.41 3.47 -23.87
CA PHE A 79 4.33 2.03 -23.59
C PHE A 79 3.29 1.72 -22.49
N LEU A 80 3.12 2.58 -21.48
CA LEU A 80 2.09 2.39 -20.44
C LEU A 80 0.66 2.68 -20.93
N GLN A 81 0.48 3.45 -22.01
CA GLN A 81 -0.83 3.73 -22.61
C GLN A 81 -1.27 2.61 -23.57
N ASP A 82 -0.35 2.09 -24.39
CA ASP A 82 -0.63 0.97 -25.31
C ASP A 82 -0.77 -0.38 -24.58
N TYR A 83 -0.09 -0.55 -23.43
CA TYR A 83 -0.26 -1.72 -22.57
C TYR A 83 -1.67 -1.76 -21.95
N ASN A 84 -2.28 -0.61 -21.68
CA ASN A 84 -3.67 -0.53 -21.22
C ASN A 84 -4.71 -0.88 -22.31
N ALA A 85 -4.31 -0.90 -23.59
CA ALA A 85 -5.19 -1.20 -24.72
C ALA A 85 -5.05 -2.63 -25.25
N THR A 86 -4.00 -3.37 -24.87
CA THR A 86 -3.74 -4.73 -25.39
C THR A 86 -3.42 -5.71 -24.27
N THR A 87 -4.29 -6.73 -24.13
CA THR A 87 -4.16 -7.90 -23.25
C THR A 87 -2.97 -8.79 -23.63
N ARG A 88 -1.74 -8.29 -23.51
CA ARG A 88 -0.52 -9.09 -23.72
C ARG A 88 0.13 -9.48 -22.39
N PRO A 89 0.47 -10.77 -22.19
CA PRO A 89 1.14 -11.24 -20.99
C PRO A 89 2.62 -10.86 -21.06
N GLY A 90 2.95 -9.72 -20.47
CA GLY A 90 4.32 -9.21 -20.40
C GLY A 90 4.40 -8.12 -19.36
N GLY A 91 4.42 -8.52 -18.09
CA GLY A 91 4.39 -7.60 -16.96
C GLY A 91 5.38 -6.44 -17.07
N LEU A 92 5.02 -5.29 -16.51
CA LEU A 92 5.90 -4.15 -16.33
C LEU A 92 7.24 -4.59 -15.73
N PRO A 93 8.40 -4.09 -16.14
CA PRO A 93 9.54 -4.10 -15.25
C PRO A 93 9.22 -3.07 -14.16
N ALA A 94 8.75 -3.55 -13.00
CA ALA A 94 8.67 -2.75 -11.76
C ALA A 94 10.00 -2.02 -11.45
N ASP A 95 11.11 -2.51 -12.01
CA ASP A 95 12.44 -1.90 -11.93
C ASP A 95 12.91 -1.14 -13.19
N GLY A 96 12.21 -1.22 -14.33
CA GLY A 96 12.75 -0.74 -15.62
C GLY A 96 12.56 0.76 -15.87
N LEU A 97 11.60 1.37 -15.18
CA LEU A 97 11.43 2.82 -15.08
C LEU A 97 12.15 3.40 -13.85
N MET A 98 12.53 2.53 -12.90
CA MET A 98 13.20 2.92 -11.68
C MET A 98 14.67 3.17 -12.00
N TYR A 99 15.06 4.45 -11.97
CA TYR A 99 16.40 4.82 -11.52
C TYR A 99 17.56 4.41 -12.44
N ASN A 100 17.51 4.80 -13.72
CA ASN A 100 18.72 4.70 -14.54
C ASN A 100 19.74 5.79 -14.13
N PRO A 101 20.96 5.46 -13.69
CA PRO A 101 22.01 6.45 -13.39
C PRO A 101 22.29 7.38 -14.58
N VAL A 102 22.09 6.89 -15.81
CA VAL A 102 22.18 7.66 -17.04
C VAL A 102 21.12 8.76 -17.08
N HIS A 103 19.90 8.50 -16.58
CA HIS A 103 18.83 9.50 -16.51
C HIS A 103 19.17 10.65 -15.55
N ARG A 104 19.63 10.35 -14.33
CA ARG A 104 20.08 11.39 -13.38
C ARG A 104 21.32 12.14 -13.87
N PHE A 105 22.20 11.46 -14.60
CA PHE A 105 23.35 12.12 -15.22
C PHE A 105 22.89 13.11 -16.30
N ILE A 106 22.00 12.69 -17.20
CA ILE A 106 21.42 13.56 -18.24
C ILE A 106 20.64 14.71 -17.61
N GLU A 107 19.88 14.47 -16.53
CA GLU A 107 19.12 15.49 -15.80
C GLU A 107 20.03 16.53 -15.13
N ARG A 108 21.08 16.09 -14.42
CA ARG A 108 22.06 16.98 -13.78
C ARG A 108 22.83 17.79 -14.81
N LYS A 109 23.21 17.15 -15.92
CA LYS A 109 23.88 17.79 -17.05
C LYS A 109 22.96 18.85 -17.68
N ALA A 110 21.70 18.51 -17.95
CA ALA A 110 20.70 19.45 -18.45
C ALA A 110 20.47 20.63 -17.48
N LYS A 111 20.41 20.41 -16.17
CA LYS A 111 20.30 21.49 -15.16
C LYS A 111 21.52 22.41 -15.16
N ALA A 112 22.74 21.84 -15.23
CA ALA A 112 23.97 22.61 -15.32
C ALA A 112 24.02 23.43 -16.63
N GLU A 113 23.64 22.83 -17.75
CA GLU A 113 23.65 23.47 -19.07
C GLU A 113 22.57 24.55 -19.21
N LEU A 114 21.41 24.38 -18.60
CA LEU A 114 20.34 25.40 -18.54
C LEU A 114 20.75 26.61 -17.67
N SER A 115 21.60 26.39 -16.66
CA SER A 115 22.19 27.48 -15.86
C SER A 115 23.23 28.29 -16.66
N VAL A 116 23.96 27.64 -17.57
CA VAL A 116 24.93 28.28 -18.48
C VAL A 116 24.20 29.06 -19.58
N ALA A 117 23.14 28.49 -20.16
CA ALA A 117 22.28 29.14 -21.16
C ALA A 117 21.56 30.42 -20.65
N LYS A 118 21.46 30.59 -19.32
CA LYS A 118 20.91 31.80 -18.69
C LYS A 118 21.91 32.97 -18.63
N HIS A 119 23.20 32.77 -18.88
CA HIS A 119 24.15 33.88 -18.86
C HIS A 119 23.94 34.77 -20.10
N GLU A 120 23.52 36.02 -19.84
CA GLU A 120 23.00 37.02 -20.81
C GLU A 120 24.00 37.47 -21.90
N ILE A 121 25.26 37.09 -21.80
CA ILE A 121 26.37 37.73 -22.52
C ILE A 121 26.35 37.44 -24.04
N GLU A 122 25.64 36.41 -24.50
CA GLU A 122 25.55 36.05 -25.93
C GLU A 122 24.17 36.32 -26.58
N LEU A 123 23.12 36.58 -25.79
CA LEU A 123 21.75 36.80 -26.29
C LEU A 123 21.57 38.16 -26.97
N GLN A 124 22.43 39.15 -26.68
CA GLN A 124 22.36 40.48 -27.30
C GLN A 124 22.69 40.45 -28.80
N GLN A 125 23.42 39.44 -29.28
CA GLN A 125 23.75 39.26 -30.70
C GLN A 125 22.61 38.65 -31.53
N LEU A 126 21.54 38.19 -30.88
CA LEU A 126 20.37 37.62 -31.55
C LEU A 126 19.34 38.69 -31.92
N THR A 127 18.68 38.49 -33.07
CA THR A 127 17.50 39.28 -33.45
C THR A 127 16.37 39.06 -32.43
N SER A 128 15.41 39.99 -32.38
CA SER A 128 14.24 39.88 -31.51
C SER A 128 13.47 38.56 -31.73
N SER A 129 13.37 38.11 -32.98
CA SER A 129 12.72 36.84 -33.33
C SER A 129 13.48 35.63 -32.76
N GLN A 130 14.80 35.60 -32.88
CA GLN A 130 15.64 34.50 -32.37
C GLN A 130 15.65 34.46 -30.84
N ARG A 131 15.63 35.62 -30.18
CA ARG A 131 15.48 35.70 -28.72
C ARG A 131 14.14 35.13 -28.24
N ALA A 132 13.05 35.42 -28.96
CA ALA A 132 11.74 34.87 -28.64
C ALA A 132 11.70 33.34 -28.76
N VAL A 133 12.30 32.77 -29.82
CA VAL A 133 12.43 31.31 -29.99
C VAL A 133 13.25 30.68 -28.87
N PHE A 134 14.38 31.29 -28.52
CA PHE A 134 15.24 30.82 -27.45
C PHE A 134 14.53 30.86 -26.08
N GLN A 135 13.86 31.97 -25.75
CA GLN A 135 13.07 32.11 -24.52
C GLN A 135 11.97 31.05 -24.45
N ARG A 136 11.19 30.88 -25.52
CA ARG A 136 10.14 29.85 -25.61
C ARG A 136 10.71 28.45 -25.36
N ARG A 137 11.89 28.13 -25.90
CA ARG A 137 12.54 26.85 -25.67
C ARG A 137 12.97 26.68 -24.20
N VAL A 138 13.62 27.69 -23.61
CA VAL A 138 14.06 27.64 -22.21
C VAL A 138 12.86 27.44 -21.28
N GLU A 139 11.77 28.19 -21.48
CA GLU A 139 10.52 28.02 -20.74
C GLU A 139 9.92 26.61 -20.91
N THR A 140 9.97 26.08 -22.13
CA THR A 140 9.45 24.73 -22.42
C THR A 140 10.27 23.65 -21.72
N ILE A 141 11.60 23.79 -21.65
CA ILE A 141 12.46 22.86 -20.91
C ILE A 141 12.19 22.96 -19.40
N GLN A 142 11.98 24.16 -18.86
CA GLN A 142 11.59 24.33 -17.45
C GLN A 142 10.24 23.66 -17.14
N LYS A 143 9.25 23.79 -18.03
CA LYS A 143 7.98 23.07 -17.92
C LYS A 143 8.17 21.55 -17.94
N GLY A 144 9.02 21.04 -18.84
CA GLY A 144 9.38 19.62 -18.88
C GLY A 144 10.02 19.12 -17.58
N GLN A 145 10.90 19.92 -16.97
CA GLN A 145 11.51 19.57 -15.67
C GLN A 145 10.51 19.53 -14.52
N LEU A 146 9.58 20.48 -14.47
CA LEU A 146 8.50 20.48 -13.47
C LEU A 146 7.59 19.26 -13.67
N LEU A 147 7.23 18.96 -14.91
CA LEU A 147 6.41 17.80 -15.26
C LEU A 147 7.07 16.48 -14.84
N HIS A 148 8.39 16.35 -15.03
CA HIS A 148 9.18 15.22 -14.52
C HIS A 148 9.11 15.09 -13.00
N GLN A 149 9.27 16.19 -12.26
CA GLN A 149 9.15 16.18 -10.79
C GLN A 149 7.74 15.77 -10.34
N ASN A 150 6.72 16.33 -10.98
CA ASN A 150 5.32 15.99 -10.72
C ASN A 150 5.05 14.50 -11.01
N TRP A 151 5.65 13.95 -12.08
CA TRP A 151 5.55 12.53 -12.40
C TRP A 151 6.20 11.65 -11.33
N GLY A 152 7.40 12.01 -10.87
CA GLY A 152 8.07 11.32 -9.77
C GLY A 152 7.24 11.32 -8.49
N GLN A 153 6.63 12.47 -8.15
CA GLN A 153 5.74 12.58 -7.00
C GLN A 153 4.46 11.75 -7.17
N TRP A 154 3.83 11.81 -8.34
CA TRP A 154 2.65 10.99 -8.66
C TRP A 154 2.96 9.50 -8.52
N HIS A 155 4.10 9.03 -9.04
CA HIS A 155 4.49 7.63 -8.86
C HIS A 155 4.74 7.29 -7.39
N ALA A 156 5.37 8.19 -6.63
CA ALA A 156 5.57 8.02 -5.19
C ALA A 156 4.26 8.04 -4.40
N ASP A 157 3.20 8.70 -4.86
CA ASP A 157 1.92 8.71 -4.13
C ASP A 157 1.13 7.41 -4.29
N TRP A 158 1.45 6.57 -5.28
CA TRP A 158 0.76 5.30 -5.54
C TRP A 158 0.70 4.37 -4.31
N HIS A 159 1.85 4.13 -3.67
CA HIS A 159 1.93 3.15 -2.56
C HIS A 159 1.17 3.62 -1.32
N LYS A 160 0.88 4.92 -1.19
CA LYS A 160 0.13 5.45 -0.05
C LYS A 160 -1.33 5.00 -0.04
N PHE A 161 -1.88 4.59 -1.19
CA PHE A 161 -3.26 4.12 -1.26
C PHE A 161 -3.48 2.83 -0.47
N ILE A 162 -2.55 1.87 -0.51
CA ILE A 162 -2.72 0.63 0.27
C ILE A 162 -2.72 0.91 1.78
N GLU A 163 -1.92 1.88 2.24
CA GLU A 163 -1.92 2.30 3.65
C GLU A 163 -3.27 2.89 4.08
N ARG A 164 -3.95 3.62 3.17
CA ARG A 164 -5.28 4.19 3.42
C ARG A 164 -6.38 3.13 3.40
N TYR A 165 -6.26 2.12 2.53
CA TYR A 165 -7.21 1.01 2.48
C TYR A 165 -7.00 -0.01 3.61
N TRP A 166 -5.80 -0.08 4.19
CA TRP A 166 -5.44 -1.11 5.16
C TRP A 166 -6.38 -1.21 6.37
N PRO A 167 -6.77 -0.10 7.05
CA PRO A 167 -7.74 -0.17 8.15
C PRO A 167 -9.09 -0.74 7.71
N HIS A 168 -9.46 -0.62 6.44
CA HIS A 168 -10.70 -1.14 5.88
C HIS A 168 -10.62 -2.62 5.48
N SER A 169 -9.46 -3.26 5.60
CA SER A 169 -9.25 -4.69 5.25
C SER A 169 -9.50 -5.67 6.41
N ASP A 170 -9.95 -5.15 7.55
CA ASP A 170 -10.14 -5.91 8.80
C ASP A 170 -8.87 -6.67 9.26
N PRO A 171 -7.75 -5.96 9.50
CA PRO A 171 -6.48 -6.61 9.83
C PRO A 171 -6.54 -7.43 11.13
N GLU A 172 -7.33 -6.97 12.10
CA GLU A 172 -7.52 -7.57 13.43
C GLU A 172 -8.71 -8.56 13.51
N ARG A 173 -9.47 -8.74 12.42
CA ARG A 173 -10.62 -9.66 12.33
C ARG A 173 -11.83 -9.30 13.21
N ARG A 174 -12.04 -8.01 13.43
CA ARG A 174 -13.00 -7.44 14.39
C ARG A 174 -14.26 -6.84 13.76
N PHE A 175 -14.32 -6.72 12.44
CA PHE A 175 -15.52 -6.23 11.77
C PHE A 175 -16.64 -7.27 11.82
N THR A 176 -17.86 -6.77 11.98
CA THR A 176 -19.08 -7.55 11.80
C THR A 176 -19.30 -7.91 10.34
N GLN A 177 -20.14 -8.91 10.10
CA GLN A 177 -20.53 -9.29 8.75
C GLN A 177 -21.17 -8.10 7.99
N ALA A 178 -22.04 -7.33 8.64
CA ALA A 178 -22.69 -6.17 8.03
C ALA A 178 -21.68 -5.08 7.64
N GLU A 179 -20.70 -4.81 8.50
CA GLU A 179 -19.62 -3.86 8.22
C GLU A 179 -18.76 -4.29 7.02
N ILE A 180 -18.48 -5.59 6.91
CA ILE A 180 -17.71 -6.14 5.79
C ILE A 180 -18.52 -6.03 4.49
N GLU A 181 -19.80 -6.40 4.52
CA GLU A 181 -20.69 -6.34 3.35
C GLU A 181 -20.87 -4.90 2.84
N ALA A 182 -21.06 -3.92 3.75
CA ALA A 182 -21.14 -2.51 3.39
C ALA A 182 -19.85 -2.00 2.72
N ARG A 183 -18.67 -2.41 3.22
CA ARG A 183 -17.37 -2.05 2.60
C ARG A 183 -17.22 -2.69 1.22
N LEU A 184 -17.61 -3.96 1.07
CA LEU A 184 -17.57 -4.67 -0.20
C LEU A 184 -18.48 -4.01 -1.25
N GLU A 185 -19.65 -3.50 -0.87
CA GLU A 185 -20.56 -2.78 -1.78
C GLU A 185 -19.90 -1.53 -2.39
N ILE A 186 -19.14 -0.78 -1.59
CA ILE A 186 -18.41 0.40 -2.06
C ILE A 186 -17.22 -0.03 -2.91
N LEU A 187 -16.45 -1.03 -2.44
CA LEU A 187 -15.26 -1.53 -3.14
C LEU A 187 -15.61 -2.13 -4.52
N ALA A 188 -16.81 -2.66 -4.72
CA ALA A 188 -17.29 -3.12 -6.02
C ALA A 188 -17.34 -2.01 -7.09
N LYS A 189 -17.33 -0.73 -6.68
CA LYS A 189 -17.30 0.45 -7.57
C LYS A 189 -15.88 0.98 -7.80
N ALA A 190 -14.86 0.34 -7.22
CA ALA A 190 -13.47 0.76 -7.40
C ALA A 190 -13.02 0.62 -8.86
N ASP A 191 -12.06 1.44 -9.25
CA ASP A 191 -11.42 1.30 -10.55
C ASP A 191 -10.69 -0.06 -10.64
N PRO A 192 -10.78 -0.79 -11.77
CA PRO A 192 -10.13 -2.11 -11.92
C PRO A 192 -8.60 -2.10 -11.76
N GLN A 193 -7.95 -0.94 -11.91
CA GLN A 193 -6.51 -0.78 -11.69
C GLN A 193 -6.18 -0.38 -10.25
N ASP A 194 -7.18 -0.11 -9.40
CA ASP A 194 -6.97 0.08 -7.96
C ASP A 194 -6.68 -1.27 -7.29
N PHE A 195 -5.43 -1.72 -7.46
CA PHE A 195 -4.95 -2.97 -6.89
C PHE A 195 -5.03 -2.96 -5.35
N ALA A 196 -4.96 -1.77 -4.72
CA ALA A 196 -5.12 -1.66 -3.28
C ALA A 196 -6.56 -1.97 -2.84
N ALA A 197 -7.56 -1.40 -3.52
CA ALA A 197 -8.96 -1.76 -3.34
C ALA A 197 -9.23 -3.25 -3.62
N THR A 198 -8.60 -3.80 -4.67
CA THR A 198 -8.76 -5.22 -5.04
C THR A 198 -8.20 -6.15 -3.96
N ILE A 199 -7.01 -5.86 -3.42
CA ILE A 199 -6.42 -6.61 -2.31
C ILE A 199 -7.33 -6.54 -1.08
N THR A 200 -7.82 -5.35 -0.73
CA THR A 200 -8.75 -5.16 0.39
C THR A 200 -10.04 -5.96 0.20
N THR A 201 -10.62 -5.93 -1.01
CA THR A 201 -11.80 -6.71 -1.39
C THR A 201 -11.57 -8.21 -1.15
N ALA A 202 -10.42 -8.73 -1.60
CA ALA A 202 -10.11 -10.13 -1.44
C ALA A 202 -9.91 -10.55 0.03
N LEU A 203 -9.27 -9.71 0.85
CA LEU A 203 -9.12 -9.96 2.28
C LEU A 203 -10.47 -10.00 3.01
N LEU A 204 -11.40 -9.12 2.62
CA LEU A 204 -12.76 -9.09 3.16
C LEU A 204 -13.61 -10.27 2.67
N LEU A 205 -13.49 -10.67 1.40
CA LEU A 205 -14.15 -11.88 0.89
C LEU A 205 -13.65 -13.14 1.58
N GLU A 206 -12.34 -13.22 1.82
CA GLU A 206 -11.72 -14.30 2.60
C GLU A 206 -12.24 -14.31 4.04
N ARG A 207 -12.43 -13.13 4.66
CA ARG A 207 -13.03 -12.98 5.98
C ARG A 207 -14.46 -13.52 6.05
N LEU A 208 -15.26 -13.31 4.99
CA LEU A 208 -16.63 -13.84 4.86
C LEU A 208 -16.68 -15.33 4.50
N GLY A 209 -15.53 -15.98 4.28
CA GLY A 209 -15.48 -17.37 3.82
C GLY A 209 -15.81 -17.55 2.33
N LYS A 210 -15.92 -16.47 1.57
CA LYS A 210 -16.16 -16.46 0.11
C LYS A 210 -14.84 -16.66 -0.65
N TYR A 211 -14.17 -17.78 -0.39
CA TYR A 211 -12.78 -17.99 -0.78
C TYR A 211 -12.56 -18.05 -2.29
N GLU A 212 -13.50 -18.62 -3.04
CA GLU A 212 -13.42 -18.73 -4.50
C GLU A 212 -13.49 -17.34 -5.15
N LEU A 213 -14.40 -16.48 -4.69
CA LEU A 213 -14.51 -15.09 -5.15
C LEU A 213 -13.27 -14.28 -4.76
N ALA A 214 -12.74 -14.50 -3.56
CA ALA A 214 -11.49 -13.85 -3.12
C ALA A 214 -10.30 -14.24 -4.02
N LEU A 215 -10.22 -15.54 -4.37
CA LEU A 215 -9.16 -16.06 -5.22
C LEU A 215 -9.27 -15.51 -6.65
N GLU A 216 -10.47 -15.47 -7.23
CA GLU A 216 -10.72 -14.90 -8.55
C GLU A 216 -10.30 -13.42 -8.62
N ALA A 217 -10.70 -12.61 -7.63
CA ALA A 217 -10.33 -11.20 -7.57
C ALA A 217 -8.81 -10.99 -7.53
N ILE A 218 -8.08 -11.78 -6.72
CA ILE A 218 -6.62 -11.68 -6.64
C ILE A 218 -5.93 -12.23 -7.89
N ASP A 219 -6.43 -13.31 -8.48
CA ASP A 219 -5.85 -13.85 -9.70
C ASP A 219 -5.94 -12.84 -10.84
N ASN A 220 -7.08 -12.14 -10.97
CA ASN A 220 -7.24 -11.05 -11.92
C ASN A 220 -6.26 -9.90 -11.68
N ALA A 221 -6.06 -9.49 -10.42
CA ALA A 221 -5.07 -8.46 -10.08
C ALA A 221 -3.63 -8.87 -10.45
N LEU A 222 -3.28 -10.14 -10.23
CA LEU A 222 -1.94 -10.68 -10.47
C LEU A 222 -1.61 -10.92 -11.95
N ILE A 223 -2.58 -10.80 -12.88
CA ILE A 223 -2.34 -10.86 -14.34
C ILE A 223 -1.37 -9.75 -14.77
N VAL A 224 -1.55 -8.56 -14.20
CA VAL A 224 -0.72 -7.39 -14.50
C VAL A 224 0.31 -7.23 -13.40
N LYS A 225 1.58 -7.03 -13.76
CA LYS A 225 2.59 -6.76 -12.75
C LYS A 225 2.43 -5.34 -12.20
N HIS A 226 2.36 -5.20 -10.88
CA HIS A 226 2.21 -3.91 -10.21
C HIS A 226 3.12 -3.82 -8.96
N SER A 227 3.24 -2.63 -8.38
CA SER A 227 4.10 -2.39 -7.20
C SER A 227 3.68 -3.21 -5.96
N LEU A 228 2.37 -3.46 -5.81
CA LEU A 228 1.81 -4.28 -4.72
C LEU A 228 1.85 -5.81 -4.99
N GLN A 229 2.68 -6.28 -5.92
CA GLN A 229 2.69 -7.69 -6.36
C GLN A 229 2.86 -8.65 -5.17
N VAL A 230 3.81 -8.36 -4.29
CA VAL A 230 4.12 -9.19 -3.12
C VAL A 230 2.93 -9.23 -2.17
N THR A 231 2.30 -8.09 -1.91
CA THR A 231 1.13 -7.98 -1.05
C THR A 231 -0.04 -8.80 -1.59
N ALA A 232 -0.33 -8.69 -2.90
CA ALA A 232 -1.35 -9.50 -3.56
C ALA A 232 -1.03 -11.00 -3.52
N GLN A 233 0.24 -11.39 -3.72
CA GLN A 233 0.67 -12.78 -3.60
C GLN A 233 0.52 -13.32 -2.16
N LEU A 234 0.83 -12.52 -1.14
CA LEU A 234 0.62 -12.91 0.27
C LEU A 234 -0.87 -13.05 0.60
N ALA A 235 -1.72 -12.14 0.10
CA ALA A 235 -3.17 -12.29 0.20
C ALA A 235 -3.64 -13.60 -0.46
N LYS A 236 -3.15 -13.92 -1.66
CA LYS A 236 -3.40 -15.21 -2.33
C LYS A 236 -2.98 -16.40 -1.47
N VAL A 237 -1.79 -16.34 -0.85
CA VAL A 237 -1.32 -17.41 0.04
C VAL A 237 -2.28 -17.62 1.21
N SER A 238 -2.76 -16.54 1.84
CA SER A 238 -3.77 -16.61 2.91
C SER A 238 -5.04 -17.32 2.43
N ILE A 239 -5.57 -16.92 1.26
CA ILE A 239 -6.78 -17.52 0.66
C ILE A 239 -6.57 -19.01 0.34
N LEU A 240 -5.41 -19.38 -0.22
CA LEU A 240 -5.09 -20.77 -0.54
C LEU A 240 -5.02 -21.66 0.71
N TYR A 241 -4.51 -21.14 1.84
CA TYR A 241 -4.56 -21.87 3.11
C TYR A 241 -5.99 -22.03 3.61
N SER A 242 -6.83 -21.00 3.51
CA SER A 242 -8.26 -21.09 3.86
C SER A 242 -9.02 -22.10 2.98
N LEU A 243 -8.62 -22.26 1.71
CA LEU A 243 -9.08 -23.31 0.78
C LEU A 243 -8.45 -24.69 1.01
N LYS A 244 -7.57 -24.85 2.00
CA LYS A 244 -6.79 -26.09 2.26
C LYS A 244 -5.88 -26.50 1.08
N LYS A 245 -5.57 -25.60 0.15
CA LYS A 245 -4.62 -25.78 -0.97
C LYS A 245 -3.17 -25.59 -0.52
N ASN A 246 -2.76 -26.33 0.50
CA ASN A 246 -1.49 -26.13 1.23
C ASN A 246 -0.24 -26.24 0.34
N LYS A 247 -0.26 -27.12 -0.67
CA LYS A 247 0.89 -27.32 -1.57
C LYS A 247 1.12 -26.09 -2.45
N GLU A 248 0.07 -25.55 -3.04
CA GLU A 248 0.13 -24.34 -3.87
C GLU A 248 0.56 -23.13 -3.04
N ALA A 249 -0.01 -22.97 -1.84
CA ALA A 249 0.35 -21.90 -0.92
C ALA A 249 1.84 -21.92 -0.55
N LYS A 250 2.40 -23.10 -0.25
CA LYS A 250 3.84 -23.26 0.05
C LYS A 250 4.73 -22.94 -1.14
N LEU A 251 4.38 -23.40 -2.34
CA LEU A 251 5.13 -23.09 -3.56
C LEU A 251 5.15 -21.59 -3.85
N LEU A 252 4.01 -20.93 -3.69
CA LEU A 252 3.91 -19.48 -3.85
C LEU A 252 4.76 -18.76 -2.79
N MET A 253 4.70 -19.16 -1.52
CA MET A 253 5.53 -18.57 -0.45
C MET A 253 7.04 -18.72 -0.71
N LEU A 254 7.48 -19.86 -1.26
CA LEU A 254 8.87 -20.06 -1.68
C LEU A 254 9.26 -19.11 -2.82
N SER A 255 8.36 -18.91 -3.79
CA SER A 255 8.61 -17.97 -4.89
C SER A 255 8.73 -16.51 -4.41
N ILE A 256 7.89 -16.11 -3.45
CA ILE A 256 7.94 -14.79 -2.81
C ILE A 256 9.28 -14.61 -2.11
N THR A 257 9.67 -15.55 -1.24
CA THR A 257 10.95 -15.50 -0.51
C THR A 257 12.15 -15.41 -1.45
N LYS A 258 12.15 -16.20 -2.53
CA LYS A 258 13.22 -16.15 -3.54
C LYS A 258 13.29 -14.78 -4.21
N SER A 259 12.13 -14.23 -4.63
CA SER A 259 12.10 -12.91 -5.27
C SER A 259 12.61 -11.79 -4.35
N GLN A 260 12.24 -11.82 -3.07
CA GLN A 260 12.67 -10.85 -2.07
C GLN A 260 14.16 -10.96 -1.73
N SER A 261 14.72 -12.17 -1.73
CA SER A 261 16.17 -12.36 -1.53
C SER A 261 17.02 -11.80 -2.68
N LEU A 262 16.44 -11.69 -3.87
CA LEU A 262 17.10 -11.17 -5.08
C LEU A 262 16.96 -9.65 -5.21
N SER A 263 15.94 -9.05 -4.58
CA SER A 263 15.78 -7.59 -4.56
C SER A 263 16.77 -6.95 -3.58
N GLN A 264 17.47 -5.90 -4.02
CA GLN A 264 18.35 -5.08 -3.16
C GLN A 264 17.56 -4.24 -2.12
N GLN A 265 16.22 -4.28 -2.16
CA GLN A 265 15.37 -3.64 -1.16
C GLN A 265 15.34 -4.48 0.12
N THR A 266 16.07 -4.02 1.12
CA THR A 266 16.25 -4.72 2.41
C THR A 266 15.02 -4.69 3.31
N GLN A 267 14.02 -3.84 3.03
CA GLN A 267 12.90 -3.60 3.93
C GLN A 267 11.57 -4.01 3.31
N LEU A 268 10.96 -5.05 3.88
CA LEU A 268 9.59 -5.47 3.55
C LEU A 268 8.58 -4.37 3.89
N HIS A 269 7.57 -4.21 3.04
CA HIS A 269 6.45 -3.33 3.31
C HIS A 269 5.74 -3.76 4.62
N PRO A 270 5.28 -2.83 5.48
CA PRO A 270 4.63 -3.18 6.75
C PRO A 270 3.45 -4.14 6.60
N ILE A 271 2.61 -3.93 5.58
CA ILE A 271 1.47 -4.82 5.29
C ILE A 271 1.94 -6.24 4.91
N ASP A 272 3.04 -6.38 4.18
CA ASP A 272 3.57 -7.70 3.82
C ASP A 272 4.01 -8.46 5.08
N ARG A 273 4.63 -7.76 6.03
CA ARG A 273 5.01 -8.35 7.33
C ARG A 273 3.77 -8.78 8.11
N TRP A 274 2.73 -7.95 8.15
CA TRP A 274 1.47 -8.31 8.82
C TRP A 274 0.87 -9.58 8.22
N LEU A 275 0.76 -9.65 6.90
CA LEU A 275 0.20 -10.82 6.21
C LEU A 275 1.06 -12.06 6.47
N LYS A 276 2.40 -11.95 6.41
CA LYS A 276 3.32 -13.05 6.75
C LYS A 276 3.14 -13.53 8.18
N ALA A 277 3.02 -12.61 9.14
CA ALA A 277 2.80 -12.93 10.54
C ALA A 277 1.49 -13.72 10.71
N ARG A 278 0.39 -13.21 10.15
CA ARG A 278 -0.92 -13.88 10.21
C ARG A 278 -0.90 -15.27 9.55
N ILE A 279 -0.24 -15.40 8.40
CA ILE A 279 -0.05 -16.71 7.74
C ILE A 279 0.74 -17.65 8.65
N ALA A 280 1.85 -17.20 9.23
CA ALA A 280 2.64 -18.02 10.16
C ALA A 280 1.82 -18.44 11.39
N ALA A 281 1.04 -17.52 11.98
CA ALA A 281 0.15 -17.81 13.10
C ALA A 281 -0.89 -18.88 12.74
N SER A 282 -1.52 -18.80 11.56
CA SER A 282 -2.48 -19.81 11.08
C SER A 282 -1.88 -21.22 10.93
N GLN A 283 -0.55 -21.30 10.82
CA GLN A 283 0.21 -22.54 10.71
C GLN A 283 0.82 -22.99 12.03
N ASN A 284 0.47 -22.36 13.15
CA ASN A 284 1.08 -22.56 14.46
C ASN A 284 2.59 -22.23 14.50
N GLN A 285 3.11 -21.47 13.53
CA GLN A 285 4.50 -21.00 13.48
C GLN A 285 4.65 -19.71 14.30
N TYR A 286 4.33 -19.80 15.59
CA TYR A 286 4.18 -18.62 16.45
C TYR A 286 5.48 -17.82 16.64
N SER A 287 6.64 -18.46 16.65
CA SER A 287 7.92 -17.73 16.74
C SER A 287 8.19 -16.85 15.51
N GLN A 288 7.81 -17.32 14.32
CA GLN A 288 7.92 -16.54 13.10
C GLN A 288 6.90 -15.39 13.09
N SER A 289 5.66 -15.68 13.50
CA SER A 289 4.62 -14.66 13.65
C SER A 289 5.03 -13.54 14.62
N GLU A 290 5.56 -13.91 15.78
CA GLU A 290 6.01 -12.98 16.81
C GLU A 290 7.11 -12.06 16.27
N SER A 291 8.08 -12.60 15.52
CA SER A 291 9.16 -11.81 14.93
C SER A 291 8.64 -10.77 13.94
N GLU A 292 7.67 -11.13 13.10
CA GLU A 292 7.13 -10.22 12.09
C GLU A 292 6.24 -9.13 12.72
N TRP A 293 5.36 -9.46 13.67
CA TRP A 293 4.57 -8.44 14.37
C TRP A 293 5.41 -7.54 15.28
N LYS A 294 6.46 -8.05 15.94
CA LYS A 294 7.38 -7.20 16.71
C LYS A 294 8.07 -6.14 15.86
N ALA A 295 8.35 -6.44 14.60
CA ALA A 295 8.93 -5.46 13.69
C ALA A 295 7.95 -4.30 13.37
N LEU A 296 6.64 -4.51 13.54
CA LEU A 296 5.59 -3.52 13.28
C LEU A 296 5.30 -2.62 14.48
N VAL A 297 5.74 -2.99 15.69
CA VAL A 297 5.57 -2.14 16.88
C VAL A 297 6.25 -0.77 16.73
N ASN A 298 7.30 -0.67 15.90
CA ASN A 298 7.97 0.61 15.62
C ASN A 298 7.37 1.36 14.42
N VAL A 299 6.31 0.84 13.80
CA VAL A 299 5.62 1.45 12.66
C VAL A 299 4.35 2.11 13.20
N LYS A 300 4.41 3.44 13.43
CA LYS A 300 3.33 4.19 14.12
C LYS A 300 1.91 3.87 13.64
N PRO A 301 1.61 3.78 12.33
CA PRO A 301 0.25 3.46 11.86
C PRO A 301 -0.23 2.03 12.13
N MET A 302 0.62 1.15 12.65
CA MET A 302 0.33 -0.26 12.93
C MET A 302 0.70 -0.68 14.35
N GLU A 303 1.19 0.25 15.19
CA GLU A 303 1.72 -0.09 16.51
C GLU A 303 0.63 -0.68 17.40
N LEU A 304 -0.55 -0.05 17.41
CA LEU A 304 -1.70 -0.48 18.21
C LEU A 304 -2.12 -1.91 17.85
N GLU A 305 -2.36 -2.16 16.57
CA GLU A 305 -2.82 -3.45 16.06
C GLU A 305 -1.73 -4.53 16.26
N ALA A 306 -0.46 -4.19 16.07
CA ALA A 306 0.65 -5.11 16.27
C ALA A 306 0.77 -5.56 17.73
N ARG A 307 0.59 -4.64 18.69
CA ARG A 307 0.59 -4.96 20.11
C ARG A 307 -0.58 -5.85 20.51
N ARG A 308 -1.79 -5.56 20.03
CA ARG A 308 -2.96 -6.41 20.25
C ARG A 308 -2.75 -7.82 19.68
N ALA A 309 -2.21 -7.93 18.46
CA ALA A 309 -1.89 -9.22 17.86
C ALA A 309 -0.84 -10.02 18.67
N LEU A 310 0.19 -9.35 19.20
CA LEU A 310 1.19 -9.96 20.09
C LEU A 310 0.61 -10.40 21.43
N ALA A 311 -0.33 -9.63 22.00
CA ALA A 311 -1.05 -10.01 23.20
C ALA A 311 -1.86 -11.30 22.98
N LEU A 312 -2.65 -11.35 21.90
CA LEU A 312 -3.42 -12.54 21.53
C LEU A 312 -2.54 -13.75 21.18
N LEU A 313 -1.37 -13.52 20.57
CA LEU A 313 -0.40 -14.60 20.31
C LEU A 313 0.15 -15.19 21.60
N SER A 314 0.42 -14.33 22.59
CA SER A 314 0.88 -14.75 23.91
C SER A 314 -0.23 -15.48 24.68
N PHE A 315 -1.47 -15.00 24.59
CA PHE A 315 -2.67 -15.67 25.11
C PHE A 315 -2.80 -17.11 24.57
N VAL A 316 -2.74 -17.31 23.25
CA VAL A 316 -2.82 -18.65 22.63
C VAL A 316 -1.70 -19.58 23.10
N ARG A 317 -0.55 -19.04 23.51
CA ARG A 317 0.60 -19.80 24.03
C ARG A 317 0.59 -20.00 25.53
N ALA A 318 -0.29 -19.32 26.27
CA ALA A 318 -0.25 -19.25 27.73
C ALA A 318 -0.49 -20.60 28.41
N SER A 319 -1.24 -21.51 27.78
CA SER A 319 -1.38 -22.90 28.21
C SER A 319 -0.05 -23.64 28.38
N LYS A 320 1.05 -23.10 27.79
CA LYS A 320 2.39 -23.69 27.85
C LYS A 320 3.31 -23.01 28.87
N SER A 321 3.01 -21.79 29.35
CA SER A 321 3.89 -21.06 30.28
C SER A 321 3.25 -19.81 30.89
N LEU A 322 3.37 -19.65 32.22
CA LEU A 322 2.99 -18.45 32.97
C LEU A 322 3.73 -17.17 32.52
N ILE A 323 4.90 -17.31 31.88
CA ILE A 323 5.66 -16.16 31.35
C ILE A 323 4.90 -15.52 30.18
N GLU A 324 4.20 -16.33 29.38
CA GLU A 324 3.44 -15.81 28.24
C GLU A 324 2.23 -14.99 28.71
N GLY A 325 1.58 -15.35 29.83
CA GLY A 325 0.52 -14.53 30.43
C GLY A 325 1.02 -13.13 30.83
N LYS A 326 2.21 -13.04 31.45
CA LYS A 326 2.82 -11.74 31.78
C LYS A 326 3.16 -10.91 30.55
N ARG A 327 3.60 -11.56 29.46
CA ARG A 327 3.85 -10.88 28.17
C ARG A 327 2.55 -10.40 27.53
N ALA A 328 1.49 -11.22 27.59
CA ALA A 328 0.18 -10.87 27.07
C ALA A 328 -0.33 -9.58 27.73
N ILE A 329 -0.31 -9.51 29.07
CA ILE A 329 -0.74 -8.31 29.81
C ILE A 329 0.08 -7.10 29.41
N LYS A 330 1.41 -7.24 29.33
CA LYS A 330 2.29 -6.13 28.98
C LYS A 330 1.92 -5.55 27.62
N GLU A 331 1.78 -6.38 26.59
CA GLU A 331 1.45 -5.89 25.25
C GLU A 331 0.01 -5.34 25.17
N ALA A 332 -0.96 -5.97 25.85
CA ALA A 332 -2.34 -5.50 25.90
C ALA A 332 -2.46 -4.13 26.61
N GLN A 333 -1.76 -3.93 27.72
CA GLN A 333 -1.75 -2.64 28.42
C GLN A 333 -1.10 -1.54 27.58
N MET A 334 0.03 -1.84 26.93
CA MET A 334 0.66 -0.87 26.01
C MET A 334 -0.25 -0.53 24.83
N ALA A 335 -1.04 -1.49 24.32
CA ALA A 335 -2.06 -1.20 23.32
C ALA A 335 -3.18 -0.31 23.88
N MET A 336 -3.65 -0.57 25.09
CA MET A 336 -4.66 0.25 25.77
C MET A 336 -4.19 1.70 25.95
N ASP A 337 -2.94 1.90 26.35
CA ASP A 337 -2.35 3.23 26.56
C ASP A 337 -2.22 4.04 25.24
N LEU A 338 -2.14 3.35 24.10
CA LEU A 338 -2.09 3.95 22.77
C LEU A 338 -3.47 4.27 22.20
N ASP A 339 -4.53 3.65 22.74
CA ASP A 339 -5.88 3.81 22.25
C ASP A 339 -6.59 4.96 22.99
N PRO A 340 -6.78 6.13 22.36
CA PRO A 340 -7.44 7.27 23.02
C PRO A 340 -8.92 6.99 23.31
N ARG A 341 -9.52 5.97 22.68
CA ARG A 341 -10.91 5.58 22.86
C ARG A 341 -11.02 4.05 22.77
N ALA A 342 -10.59 3.40 23.85
CA ALA A 342 -10.73 1.97 24.03
C ALA A 342 -12.13 1.49 23.64
N ASP A 343 -12.19 0.66 22.60
CA ASP A 343 -13.41 0.01 22.15
C ASP A 343 -13.53 -1.41 22.72
N TRP A 344 -14.58 -2.11 22.32
CA TRP A 344 -14.85 -3.46 22.80
C TRP A 344 -13.66 -4.40 22.58
N PHE A 345 -12.91 -4.22 21.49
CA PHE A 345 -11.81 -5.09 21.13
C PHE A 345 -10.58 -4.83 22.00
N SER A 346 -10.30 -3.56 22.36
CA SER A 346 -9.29 -3.23 23.37
C SER A 346 -9.52 -3.96 24.69
N HIS A 347 -10.74 -3.86 25.21
CA HIS A 347 -11.12 -4.51 26.47
C HIS A 347 -11.12 -6.03 26.36
N PHE A 348 -11.58 -6.58 25.24
CA PHE A 348 -11.53 -8.03 24.96
C PHE A 348 -10.10 -8.57 24.95
N VAL A 349 -9.16 -7.90 24.27
CA VAL A 349 -7.75 -8.31 24.22
C VAL A 349 -7.11 -8.24 25.62
N LEU A 350 -7.41 -7.19 26.39
CA LEU A 350 -6.92 -7.07 27.76
C LEU A 350 -7.49 -8.16 28.68
N ALA A 351 -8.78 -8.47 28.56
CA ALA A 351 -9.40 -9.57 29.29
C ALA A 351 -8.75 -10.93 28.99
N ALA A 352 -8.53 -11.24 27.71
CA ALA A 352 -7.84 -12.46 27.30
C ALA A 352 -6.43 -12.53 27.91
N ALA A 353 -5.70 -11.41 27.88
CA ALA A 353 -4.39 -11.30 28.49
C ALA A 353 -4.41 -11.49 30.02
N MET A 354 -5.36 -10.88 30.73
CA MET A 354 -5.52 -11.02 32.18
C MET A 354 -5.83 -12.46 32.57
N HIS A 355 -6.75 -13.12 31.86
CA HIS A 355 -7.06 -14.53 32.07
C HIS A 355 -5.81 -15.41 31.89
N SER A 356 -5.01 -15.18 30.84
CA SER A 356 -3.77 -15.95 30.64
C SER A 356 -2.73 -15.80 31.75
N ALA A 357 -2.84 -14.77 32.58
CA ALA A 357 -1.99 -14.54 33.74
C ALA A 357 -2.63 -15.01 35.07
N GLY A 358 -3.83 -15.60 35.02
CA GLY A 358 -4.60 -16.04 36.20
C GLY A 358 -5.31 -14.90 36.94
N GLN A 359 -5.61 -13.79 36.27
CA GLN A 359 -6.32 -12.63 36.83
C GLN A 359 -7.79 -12.63 36.40
N ASP A 360 -8.51 -13.71 36.69
CA ASP A 360 -9.84 -13.98 36.14
C ASP A 360 -10.90 -12.94 36.56
N ASP A 361 -10.89 -12.51 37.82
CA ASP A 361 -11.82 -11.46 38.29
C ASP A 361 -11.65 -10.14 37.53
N GLN A 362 -10.40 -9.77 37.22
CA GLN A 362 -10.09 -8.56 36.46
C GLN A 362 -10.47 -8.75 34.99
N ALA A 363 -10.19 -9.93 34.43
CA ALA A 363 -10.59 -10.28 33.07
C ALA A 363 -12.10 -10.18 32.86
N LEU A 364 -12.90 -10.66 33.82
CA LEU A 364 -14.36 -10.54 33.81
C LEU A 364 -14.81 -9.08 33.90
N GLY A 365 -14.13 -8.25 34.69
CA GLY A 365 -14.36 -6.81 34.74
C GLY A 365 -14.14 -6.13 33.37
N GLU A 366 -13.04 -6.44 32.70
CA GLU A 366 -12.75 -5.93 31.35
C GLU A 366 -13.75 -6.42 30.31
N LEU A 367 -14.23 -7.67 30.40
CA LEU A 367 -15.31 -8.15 29.52
C LEU A 367 -16.59 -7.34 29.70
N LEU A 368 -16.96 -6.95 30.92
CA LEU A 368 -18.11 -6.09 31.15
C LEU A 368 -17.94 -4.71 30.49
N GLU A 369 -16.73 -4.15 30.48
CA GLU A 369 -16.44 -2.91 29.73
C GLU A 369 -16.54 -3.14 28.22
N SER A 370 -16.07 -4.29 27.72
CA SER A 370 -16.22 -4.70 26.31
C SER A 370 -17.69 -4.75 25.88
N HIS A 371 -18.57 -5.33 26.70
CA HIS A 371 -20.02 -5.41 26.43
C HIS A 371 -20.69 -4.04 26.23
N LYS A 372 -20.16 -2.96 26.82
CA LYS A 372 -20.75 -1.62 26.69
C LYS A 372 -20.68 -1.05 25.28
N THR A 373 -19.70 -1.48 24.48
CA THR A 373 -19.45 -0.95 23.13
C THR A 373 -19.51 -2.01 22.04
N ALA A 374 -19.60 -3.30 22.41
CA ALA A 374 -19.80 -4.39 21.46
C ALA A 374 -21.23 -4.42 20.92
N VAL A 375 -21.36 -4.72 19.63
CA VAL A 375 -22.62 -5.04 18.96
C VAL A 375 -22.91 -6.53 19.04
N ALA A 376 -24.14 -6.96 18.71
CA ALA A 376 -24.61 -8.34 18.92
C ALA A 376 -23.64 -9.44 18.45
N GLU A 377 -23.06 -9.32 17.26
CA GLU A 377 -22.09 -10.31 16.74
C GLU A 377 -20.79 -10.35 17.57
N ASN A 378 -20.32 -9.20 18.06
CA ASN A 378 -19.11 -9.12 18.88
C ASN A 378 -19.38 -9.55 20.33
N LEU A 379 -20.60 -9.35 20.85
CA LEU A 379 -21.01 -9.82 22.17
C LEU A 379 -20.91 -11.35 22.25
N GLU A 380 -21.26 -12.08 21.18
CA GLU A 380 -21.12 -13.54 21.14
C GLU A 380 -19.67 -13.99 21.39
N LEU A 381 -18.70 -13.28 20.82
CA LEU A 381 -17.29 -13.57 21.03
C LEU A 381 -16.85 -13.27 22.46
N CYS A 382 -17.27 -12.14 23.03
CA CYS A 382 -17.00 -11.78 24.42
C CYS A 382 -17.62 -12.78 25.40
N ASP A 383 -18.85 -13.23 25.14
CA ASP A 383 -19.56 -14.21 25.95
C ASP A 383 -18.89 -15.59 25.93
N ARG A 384 -18.30 -15.99 24.80
CA ARG A 384 -17.53 -17.23 24.72
C ARG A 384 -16.25 -17.16 25.54
N LEU A 385 -15.52 -16.05 25.48
CA LEU A 385 -14.34 -15.87 26.34
C LEU A 385 -14.76 -15.82 27.82
N ARG A 386 -15.89 -15.18 28.13
CA ARG A 386 -16.46 -15.18 29.49
C ARG A 386 -16.74 -16.60 29.98
N LYS A 387 -17.43 -17.43 29.20
CA LYS A 387 -17.71 -18.84 29.55
C LYS A 387 -16.45 -19.68 29.68
N HIS A 388 -15.42 -19.38 28.89
CA HIS A 388 -14.10 -20.00 29.06
C HIS A 388 -13.50 -19.71 30.42
N ILE A 389 -13.59 -18.45 30.87
CA ILE A 389 -13.09 -18.02 32.18
C ILE A 389 -13.93 -18.60 33.33
N GLU A 390 -15.26 -18.54 33.23
CA GLU A 390 -16.16 -18.95 34.31
C GLU A 390 -16.33 -20.48 34.43
N ASN A 391 -16.38 -21.19 33.29
CA ASN A 391 -16.81 -22.59 33.23
C ASN A 391 -15.77 -23.52 32.57
N GLU A 392 -14.58 -23.02 32.25
CA GLU A 392 -13.53 -23.76 31.52
C GLU A 392 -13.98 -24.29 30.14
N GLU A 393 -15.00 -23.68 29.52
CA GLU A 393 -15.45 -24.05 28.17
C GLU A 393 -14.33 -23.85 27.14
N PRO A 394 -14.15 -24.73 26.13
CA PRO A 394 -13.08 -24.60 25.16
C PRO A 394 -13.13 -23.26 24.39
N PHE A 395 -12.02 -22.52 24.43
CA PHE A 395 -11.84 -21.30 23.65
C PHE A 395 -10.48 -21.31 22.95
N ALA A 396 -10.48 -20.91 21.68
CA ALA A 396 -9.26 -20.74 20.91
C ALA A 396 -9.42 -19.52 19.99
N TRP A 397 -8.44 -18.63 20.05
CA TRP A 397 -8.34 -17.52 19.11
C TRP A 397 -7.82 -18.02 17.76
N ASP A 398 -8.53 -17.67 16.69
CA ASP A 398 -8.15 -18.01 15.32
C ASP A 398 -7.70 -16.76 14.56
N PHE A 399 -6.41 -16.67 14.22
CA PHE A 399 -5.87 -15.54 13.46
C PHE A 399 -6.36 -15.45 12.01
N VAL A 400 -6.99 -16.50 11.47
CA VAL A 400 -7.60 -16.50 10.14
C VAL A 400 -8.99 -15.91 10.19
N ARG A 401 -9.86 -16.41 11.09
CA ARG A 401 -11.29 -16.05 11.14
C ARG A 401 -11.67 -15.09 12.25
N GLY A 402 -10.77 -14.75 13.17
CA GLY A 402 -11.07 -14.07 14.43
C GLY A 402 -11.62 -15.03 15.49
N TYR A 403 -12.49 -15.97 15.10
CA TYR A 403 -12.99 -17.03 15.96
C TYR A 403 -13.53 -18.22 15.14
N SER A 404 -13.49 -19.43 15.70
CA SER A 404 -14.12 -20.61 15.08
C SER A 404 -15.60 -20.65 15.46
N ARG A 405 -16.52 -20.60 14.49
CA ARG A 405 -17.91 -21.04 14.71
C ARG A 405 -17.96 -22.53 15.00
#